data_AF-A0A352VU06-F1
#
_entry.id   AF-A0A352VU06-F1
#
_cell.length_a   1.000
_cell.length_b   1.000
_cell.length_c   1.000
_cell.angle_alpha   90.00
_cell.angle_beta   90.00
_cell.angle_gamma   90.00
#
_symmetry.space_group_name_H-M   'P 1'
#
loop_
_entity.id
_entity.type
_entity.pdbx_description
1 polymer ?
#
loop_
_entity_poly.entity_id
_entity_poly.type
_entity_poly.pdbx_seq_one_letter_code
_entity_poly.pdbx_strand_id
1 'polypeptide(L)'
;MLAVGDLQFILKCFRKISEYKRNGGTVFLVSHSMPHVRNFCSKAIWIDRGIIKMYAAANDVCNEYEKDTFVSDQSAGSETGGFIINNDKSISLPVVKFLNRNSEEIKTIKNGEELIISILFMFKRKVIKPVFTVTFFTLENIQVISNYSNLDRIEIDYLQGEGSIDFIIKKLNLKPSKYYCHITLGEFNDPNNVLEWHDKYYSFVVESDHNYFYGLYNPYPEWKLNS
;
A
#
# COMPACT_ATOMS: atom_id res chain seq x y z
N MET A 1 -16.13 17.64 15.07
CA MET A 1 -16.18 19.11 14.94
C MET A 1 -14.91 19.52 14.20
N LEU A 2 -15.04 20.31 13.13
CA LEU A 2 -14.01 20.67 12.15
C LEU A 2 -12.64 20.99 12.78
N ALA A 3 -11.52 20.42 12.34
CA ALA A 3 -10.91 20.59 11.02
C ALA A 3 -10.57 22.05 10.65
N VAL A 4 -10.00 22.84 11.58
CA VAL A 4 -9.07 23.95 11.26
C VAL A 4 -8.22 24.24 12.52
N GLY A 5 -7.06 23.59 12.70
CA GLY A 5 -6.18 23.90 13.85
C GLY A 5 -5.00 22.97 14.09
N ASP A 6 -5.13 21.69 13.75
CA ASP A 6 -4.14 20.69 14.13
C ASP A 6 -2.79 20.87 13.44
N LEU A 7 -2.75 21.20 12.16
CA LEU A 7 -1.46 21.35 11.47
C LEU A 7 -0.63 22.50 12.05
N GLN A 8 -1.24 23.64 12.35
CA GLN A 8 -0.50 24.76 12.98
C GLN A 8 -0.05 24.43 14.40
N PHE A 9 -0.86 23.69 15.17
CA PHE A 9 -0.50 23.27 16.52
C PHE A 9 0.63 22.23 16.50
N ILE A 10 0.51 21.22 15.64
CA ILE A 10 1.51 20.20 15.37
C ILE A 10 2.83 20.86 14.91
N LEU A 11 2.78 21.81 13.97
CA LEU A 11 3.96 22.56 13.53
C LEU A 11 4.58 23.41 14.65
N LYS A 12 3.77 24.03 15.54
CA LYS A 12 4.27 24.75 16.71
C LYS A 12 4.96 23.82 17.71
N CYS A 13 4.36 22.66 18.00
CA CYS A 13 4.97 21.61 18.82
C CYS A 13 6.31 21.15 18.21
N PHE A 14 6.35 20.88 16.90
CA PHE A 14 7.57 20.46 16.21
C PHE A 14 8.66 21.52 16.17
N ARG A 15 8.29 22.80 15.99
CA ARG A 15 9.25 23.91 16.06
C ARG A 15 9.85 24.02 17.45
N LYS A 16 9.05 23.83 18.50
CA LYS A 16 9.51 23.88 19.89
C LYS A 16 10.42 22.70 20.25
N ILE A 17 10.09 21.50 19.78
CA ILE A 17 10.93 20.30 19.92
C ILE A 17 12.28 20.50 19.21
N SER A 18 12.27 21.04 17.99
CA SER A 18 13.50 21.33 17.23
C SER A 18 14.36 22.40 17.91
N GLU A 19 13.74 23.45 18.46
CA GLU A 19 14.43 24.49 19.24
C GLU A 19 15.06 23.91 20.52
N TYR A 20 14.31 23.08 21.26
CA TYR A 20 14.80 22.42 22.47
C TYR A 20 15.97 21.48 22.17
N LYS A 21 15.91 20.72 21.08
CA LYS A 21 17.00 19.87 20.59
C LYS A 21 18.25 20.69 20.24
N ARG A 22 18.09 21.85 19.58
CA ARG A 22 19.22 22.76 19.27
C ARG A 22 19.86 23.36 20.51
N ASN A 23 19.09 23.56 21.58
CA ASN A 23 19.59 24.06 22.86
C ASN A 23 20.20 22.95 23.75
N GLY A 24 20.50 21.77 23.20
CA GLY A 24 21.12 20.66 23.93
C GLY A 24 20.15 19.77 24.71
N GLY A 25 18.84 20.01 24.58
CA GLY A 25 17.81 19.19 25.21
C GLY A 25 17.68 17.81 24.56
N THR A 26 17.49 16.76 25.37
CA THR A 26 17.25 15.40 24.89
C THR A 26 15.75 15.13 24.80
N VAL A 27 15.29 14.60 23.67
CA VAL A 27 13.88 14.28 23.43
C VAL A 27 13.76 12.79 23.15
N PHE A 28 12.92 12.11 23.92
CA PHE A 28 12.50 10.74 23.63
C PHE A 28 11.19 10.77 22.83
N LEU A 29 11.24 10.23 21.62
CA LEU A 29 10.08 10.05 20.76
C LEU A 29 9.76 8.55 20.69
N VAL A 30 8.54 8.19 21.06
CA VAL A 30 7.99 6.85 20.84
C VAL A 30 6.98 6.97 19.70
N SER A 31 7.25 6.31 18.58
CA SER A 31 6.36 6.35 17.42
C SER A 31 6.39 5.02 16.67
N HIS A 32 5.23 4.61 16.20
CA HIS A 32 5.10 3.51 15.23
C HIS A 32 5.27 3.99 13.79
N SER A 33 5.45 5.30 13.56
CA SER A 33 5.64 5.89 12.23
C SER A 33 7.12 6.03 11.93
N MET A 34 7.64 5.18 11.03
CA MET A 34 9.03 5.29 10.55
C MET A 34 9.35 6.67 9.95
N PRO A 35 8.47 7.32 9.16
CA PRO A 35 8.70 8.70 8.72
C PRO A 35 8.95 9.69 9.86
N HIS A 36 8.23 9.57 10.98
CA HIS A 36 8.46 10.44 12.14
C HIS A 36 9.79 10.13 12.81
N VAL A 37 10.12 8.85 13.01
CA VAL A 37 11.40 8.45 13.59
C VAL A 37 12.57 8.96 12.74
N ARG A 38 12.52 8.76 11.41
CA ARG A 38 13.55 9.22 10.48
C ARG A 38 13.74 10.74 10.48
N ASN A 39 12.65 11.51 10.55
CA ASN A 39 12.70 12.97 10.45
C ASN A 39 13.14 13.65 11.76
N PHE A 40 12.85 13.06 12.92
CA PHE A 40 13.03 13.75 14.21
C PHE A 40 14.13 13.14 15.08
N CYS A 41 14.40 11.85 14.96
CA CYS A 41 15.41 11.15 15.76
C CYS A 41 16.76 11.17 15.05
N SER A 42 17.84 11.41 15.81
CA SER A 42 19.22 11.19 15.31
C SER A 42 19.66 9.73 15.50
N LYS A 43 19.16 9.08 16.55
CA LYS A 43 19.37 7.67 16.86
C LYS A 43 18.03 7.02 17.20
N ALA A 44 17.88 5.74 16.92
CA ALA A 44 16.69 4.98 17.28
C ALA A 44 17.09 3.65 17.95
N ILE A 45 16.23 3.15 18.82
CA ILE A 45 16.32 1.80 19.38
C ILE A 45 15.11 1.03 18.84
N TRP A 46 15.36 -0.09 18.17
CA TRP A 46 14.31 -1.04 17.82
C TRP A 46 14.25 -2.14 18.88
N ILE A 47 13.06 -2.33 19.45
CA ILE A 47 12.75 -3.35 20.45
C ILE A 47 11.69 -4.29 19.87
N ASP A 48 11.91 -5.59 19.97
CA ASP A 48 10.97 -6.64 19.59
C ASP A 48 10.84 -7.65 20.73
N ARG A 49 9.61 -7.90 21.20
CA ARG A 49 9.28 -8.78 22.34
C ARG A 49 10.16 -8.57 23.58
N GLY A 50 10.47 -7.32 23.89
CA GLY A 50 11.29 -6.94 25.05
C GLY A 50 12.81 -7.06 24.83
N ILE A 51 13.26 -7.42 23.63
CA ILE A 51 14.67 -7.54 23.27
C ILE A 51 15.05 -6.39 22.35
N ILE A 52 16.16 -5.71 22.66
CA ILE A 52 16.74 -4.70 21.76
C ILE A 52 17.35 -5.42 20.55
N LYS A 53 16.72 -5.26 19.39
CA LYS A 53 17.20 -5.81 18.12
C LYS A 53 18.29 -4.96 17.50
N MET A 54 18.18 -3.63 17.61
CA MET A 54 19.15 -2.70 17.03
C MET A 54 19.15 -1.34 17.74
N TYR A 55 20.33 -0.74 17.84
CA TYR A 55 20.51 0.66 18.24
C TYR A 55 21.58 1.32 17.38
N ALA A 56 21.19 2.25 16.51
CA ALA A 56 22.09 2.95 15.60
C ALA A 56 21.49 4.32 15.18
N ALA A 57 22.00 4.91 14.10
CA ALA A 57 21.37 6.08 13.50
C ALA A 57 19.93 5.76 13.12
N ALA A 58 19.02 6.73 13.29
CA ALA A 58 17.58 6.48 13.12
C ALA A 58 17.24 5.91 11.75
N ASN A 59 17.93 6.35 10.69
CA ASN A 59 17.72 5.83 9.34
C ASN A 59 18.12 4.37 9.19
N ASP A 60 19.25 3.95 9.76
CA ASP A 60 19.74 2.57 9.66
C ASP A 60 18.81 1.62 10.40
N VAL A 61 18.39 2.01 11.60
CA VAL A 61 17.46 1.22 12.43
C VAL A 61 16.11 1.08 11.74
N CYS A 62 15.57 2.16 11.16
CA CYS A 62 14.32 2.08 10.42
C CYS A 62 14.47 1.20 9.16
N ASN A 63 15.61 1.23 8.47
CA ASN A 63 15.87 0.37 7.31
C ASN A 63 15.90 -1.11 7.71
N GLU A 64 16.63 -1.47 8.77
CA GLU A 64 16.73 -2.86 9.23
C GLU A 64 15.41 -3.36 9.84
N TYR A 65 14.68 -2.50 10.56
CA TYR A 65 13.32 -2.80 11.02
C TYR A 65 12.38 -3.14 9.86
N GLU A 66 12.38 -2.31 8.82
CA GLU A 66 11.58 -2.52 7.62
C GLU A 66 12.00 -3.84 6.94
N LYS A 67 13.30 -4.10 6.76
CA LYS A 67 13.83 -5.37 6.21
C LYS A 67 13.42 -6.61 7.00
N ASP A 68 13.54 -6.61 8.33
CA ASP A 68 13.17 -7.77 9.18
C ASP A 68 11.66 -8.06 9.09
N THR A 69 10.85 -7.00 9.02
CA THR A 69 9.41 -7.11 8.76
C THR A 69 9.14 -7.72 7.38
N PHE A 70 9.99 -7.46 6.37
CA PHE A 70 9.86 -8.05 5.04
C PHE A 70 10.37 -9.50 4.94
N VAL A 71 11.41 -9.88 5.70
CA VAL A 71 12.01 -11.23 5.66
C VAL A 71 11.18 -12.26 6.42
N SER A 72 10.59 -11.88 7.55
CA SER A 72 9.69 -12.74 8.34
C SER A 72 8.40 -13.13 7.60
N ASP A 73 8.06 -12.42 6.53
CA ASP A 73 6.86 -12.62 5.70
C ASP A 73 7.11 -13.41 4.41
N GLN A 74 8.36 -13.85 4.15
CA GLN A 74 8.70 -14.64 2.94
C GLN A 74 8.48 -16.16 3.11
N SER A 75 8.26 -16.64 4.33
CA SER A 75 7.97 -18.04 4.64
C SER A 75 6.50 -18.24 5.04
N ALA A 76 5.58 -17.82 4.19
CA ALA A 76 4.21 -18.33 4.19
C ALA A 76 3.57 -18.11 2.81
N GLY A 77 3.36 -19.20 2.08
CA GLY A 77 2.23 -19.24 1.16
C GLY A 77 0.96 -19.05 1.99
N SER A 78 0.04 -18.22 1.49
CA SER A 78 -1.36 -18.17 1.92
C SER A 78 -1.65 -17.97 3.42
N GLU A 79 -1.07 -16.97 4.08
CA GLU A 79 -1.60 -16.48 5.37
C GLU A 79 -1.58 -14.95 5.43
N THR A 80 -2.54 -14.30 4.75
CA THR A 80 -2.90 -12.92 5.03
C THR A 80 -4.18 -12.92 5.86
N GLY A 81 -4.17 -12.27 7.03
CA GLY A 81 -5.34 -12.11 7.92
C GLY A 81 -6.50 -11.27 7.35
N GLY A 82 -6.58 -11.14 6.02
CA GLY A 82 -7.70 -10.58 5.29
C GLY A 82 -8.86 -11.57 5.17
N PHE A 83 -10.01 -11.09 4.71
CA PHE A 83 -11.22 -11.91 4.59
C PHE A 83 -11.94 -11.63 3.27
N ILE A 84 -12.79 -12.58 2.86
CA ILE A 84 -13.67 -12.43 1.71
C ILE A 84 -15.11 -12.34 2.22
N ILE A 85 -15.80 -11.27 1.85
CA ILE A 85 -17.24 -11.10 2.03
C ILE A 85 -17.90 -11.30 0.66
N ASN A 86 -18.69 -12.35 0.56
CA ASN A 86 -19.50 -12.65 -0.61
C ASN A 86 -20.97 -12.35 -0.26
N ASN A 87 -21.48 -11.21 -0.71
CA ASN A 87 -22.86 -10.79 -0.48
C ASN A 87 -23.82 -11.41 -1.50
N ASP A 88 -23.30 -11.87 -2.65
CA ASP A 88 -24.06 -12.56 -3.68
C ASP A 88 -23.38 -13.88 -4.10
N LYS A 89 -23.93 -15.00 -3.61
CA LYS A 89 -23.40 -16.36 -3.86
C LYS A 89 -23.44 -16.80 -5.33
N SER A 90 -24.13 -16.06 -6.19
CA SER A 90 -24.14 -16.31 -7.63
C SER A 90 -22.92 -15.75 -8.33
N ILE A 91 -22.06 -15.01 -7.62
CA ILE A 91 -20.91 -14.28 -8.11
C ILE A 91 -19.69 -14.73 -7.32
N SER A 92 -18.56 -14.86 -8.00
CA SER A 92 -17.28 -15.15 -7.36
C SER A 92 -16.12 -14.54 -8.15
N LEU A 93 -15.10 -14.09 -7.43
CA LEU A 93 -13.79 -13.71 -7.95
C LEU A 93 -12.77 -14.79 -7.56
N PRO A 94 -12.80 -15.97 -8.21
CA PRO A 94 -12.11 -17.17 -7.73
C PRO A 94 -10.59 -17.03 -7.67
N VAL A 95 -10.01 -16.19 -8.53
CA VAL A 95 -8.55 -16.08 -8.67
C VAL A 95 -8.18 -14.64 -8.98
N VAL A 96 -7.19 -14.14 -8.23
CA VAL A 96 -6.50 -12.88 -8.51
C VAL A 96 -5.02 -13.16 -8.58
N LYS A 97 -4.38 -12.72 -9.67
CA LYS A 97 -2.94 -12.90 -9.91
C LYS A 97 -2.26 -11.56 -10.09
N PHE A 98 -1.06 -11.43 -9.54
CA PHE A 98 -0.15 -10.33 -9.85
C PHE A 98 0.82 -10.83 -10.91
N LEU A 99 0.85 -10.15 -12.06
CA LEU A 99 1.66 -10.51 -13.20
C LEU A 99 2.61 -9.38 -13.57
N ASN A 100 3.76 -9.73 -14.15
CA ASN A 100 4.65 -8.78 -14.80
C ASN A 100 4.24 -8.55 -16.27
N ARG A 101 5.00 -7.71 -16.99
CA ARG A 101 4.79 -7.44 -18.44
C ARG A 101 4.84 -8.67 -19.35
N ASN A 102 5.47 -9.76 -18.90
CA ASN A 102 5.60 -11.01 -19.64
C ASN A 102 4.47 -12.00 -19.30
N SER A 103 3.46 -11.57 -18.54
CA SER A 103 2.36 -12.42 -18.01
C SER A 103 2.82 -13.51 -17.04
N GLU A 104 3.98 -13.35 -16.43
CA GLU A 104 4.48 -14.29 -15.41
C GLU A 104 3.99 -13.86 -14.03
N GLU A 105 3.58 -14.82 -13.21
CA GLU A 105 3.10 -14.54 -11.85
C GLU A 105 4.25 -14.13 -10.94
N ILE A 106 4.05 -13.03 -10.21
CA ILE A 106 5.06 -12.42 -9.35
C ILE A 106 4.51 -12.21 -7.93
N LYS A 107 5.41 -12.27 -6.95
CA LYS A 107 5.14 -11.81 -5.56
C LYS A 107 5.80 -10.48 -5.26
N THR A 108 6.75 -10.10 -6.10
CA THR A 108 7.69 -9.02 -5.86
C THR A 108 7.91 -8.26 -7.17
N ILE A 109 8.02 -6.94 -7.09
CA ILE A 109 8.15 -6.04 -8.24
C ILE A 109 9.14 -4.91 -7.94
N LYS A 110 9.90 -4.46 -8.94
CA LYS A 110 10.79 -3.30 -8.78
C LYS A 110 10.10 -2.00 -9.15
N ASN A 111 10.66 -0.92 -8.62
CA ASN A 111 10.18 0.43 -8.94
C ASN A 111 10.33 0.71 -10.45
N GLY A 112 9.28 1.27 -11.06
CA GLY A 112 9.21 1.59 -12.48
C GLY A 112 8.80 0.42 -13.39
N GLU A 113 8.63 -0.79 -12.85
CA GLU A 113 8.13 -1.94 -13.60
C GLU A 113 6.59 -1.89 -13.75
N GLU A 114 6.10 -2.67 -14.71
CA GLU A 114 4.67 -2.81 -14.99
C GLU A 114 4.08 -3.88 -14.07
N LEU A 115 3.00 -3.52 -13.36
CA LEU A 115 2.20 -4.44 -12.55
C LEU A 115 0.86 -4.67 -13.23
N ILE A 116 0.49 -5.94 -13.42
CA ILE A 116 -0.83 -6.34 -13.90
C ILE A 116 -1.52 -7.12 -12.78
N ILE A 117 -2.73 -6.72 -12.41
CA ILE A 117 -3.59 -7.48 -11.50
C ILE A 117 -4.71 -8.08 -12.33
N SER A 118 -4.62 -9.38 -12.61
CA SER A 118 -5.61 -10.11 -13.37
C SER A 118 -6.64 -10.72 -12.43
N ILE A 119 -7.90 -10.32 -12.60
CA ILE A 119 -9.03 -10.73 -11.76
C ILE A 119 -9.92 -11.64 -12.59
N LEU A 120 -9.90 -12.94 -12.30
CA LEU A 120 -10.83 -13.89 -12.90
C LEU A 120 -12.17 -13.79 -12.17
N PHE A 121 -13.25 -13.91 -12.93
CA PHE A 121 -14.60 -13.87 -12.41
C PHE A 121 -15.46 -15.02 -12.96
N MET A 122 -16.43 -15.44 -12.16
CA MET A 122 -17.48 -16.38 -12.55
C MET A 122 -18.83 -15.88 -12.05
N PHE A 123 -19.71 -15.49 -12.97
CA PHE A 123 -21.03 -14.94 -12.68
C PHE A 123 -22.13 -15.88 -13.18
N LYS A 124 -22.85 -16.51 -12.25
CA LYS A 124 -23.98 -17.42 -12.53
C LYS A 124 -25.25 -16.67 -12.95
N ARG A 125 -25.34 -15.37 -12.64
CA ARG A 125 -26.38 -14.47 -13.13
C ARG A 125 -25.79 -13.34 -13.94
N LYS A 126 -26.65 -12.62 -14.66
CA LYS A 126 -26.29 -11.36 -15.30
C LYS A 126 -26.02 -10.29 -14.23
N VAL A 127 -24.84 -9.69 -14.28
CA VAL A 127 -24.44 -8.54 -13.44
C VAL A 127 -24.48 -7.30 -14.30
N ILE A 128 -25.28 -6.30 -13.95
CA ILE A 128 -25.55 -5.11 -14.77
C ILE A 128 -24.67 -3.95 -14.33
N LYS A 129 -23.95 -3.29 -15.24
CA LYS A 129 -23.02 -2.22 -14.87
C LYS A 129 -22.05 -2.63 -13.76
N PRO A 130 -21.30 -3.74 -13.93
CA PRO A 130 -20.33 -4.18 -12.94
C PRO A 130 -19.21 -3.14 -12.81
N VAL A 131 -18.82 -2.86 -11.57
CA VAL A 131 -17.70 -1.98 -11.24
C VAL A 131 -16.68 -2.78 -10.45
N PHE A 132 -15.49 -2.94 -11.03
CA PHE A 132 -14.35 -3.52 -10.33
C PHE A 132 -13.54 -2.40 -9.69
N THR A 133 -13.16 -2.59 -8.43
CA THR A 133 -12.33 -1.65 -7.70
C THR A 133 -11.09 -2.35 -7.18
N VAL A 134 -9.93 -1.71 -7.36
CA VAL A 134 -8.65 -2.16 -6.83
C VAL A 134 -8.08 -1.07 -5.95
N THR A 135 -7.76 -1.41 -4.70
CA THR A 135 -7.26 -0.46 -3.71
C THR A 135 -6.01 -1.01 -3.03
N PHE A 136 -4.95 -0.22 -2.94
CA PHE A 136 -3.72 -0.63 -2.24
C PHE A 136 -3.63 0.03 -0.86
N PHE A 137 -3.11 -0.72 0.09
CA PHE A 137 -2.86 -0.28 1.46
C PHE A 137 -1.44 -0.58 1.90
N THR A 138 -0.87 0.30 2.73
CA THR A 138 0.37 0.01 3.45
C THR A 138 0.14 -0.94 4.62
N LEU A 139 1.21 -1.41 5.27
CA LEU A 139 1.14 -2.21 6.51
C LEU A 139 0.40 -1.46 7.64
N GLU A 140 0.50 -0.14 7.67
CA GLU A 140 -0.17 0.75 8.63
C GLU A 140 -1.62 1.08 8.23
N ASN A 141 -2.18 0.37 7.25
CA ASN A 141 -3.54 0.56 6.72
C ASN A 141 -3.78 1.94 6.08
N ILE A 142 -2.74 2.58 5.58
CA ILE A 142 -2.88 3.83 4.81
C ILE A 142 -3.25 3.47 3.37
N GLN A 143 -4.38 4.00 2.88
CA GLN A 143 -4.78 3.85 1.48
C GLN A 143 -3.82 4.61 0.57
N VAL A 144 -3.25 3.91 -0.41
CA VAL A 144 -2.26 4.46 -1.36
C VAL A 144 -2.95 4.88 -2.66
N ILE A 145 -3.71 3.97 -3.26
CA ILE A 145 -4.54 4.21 -4.45
C ILE A 145 -5.89 3.54 -4.26
N SER A 146 -6.91 4.05 -4.94
CA SER A 146 -8.19 3.36 -5.13
C SER A 146 -8.71 3.70 -6.52
N ASN A 147 -8.82 2.69 -7.36
CA ASN A 147 -9.22 2.83 -8.75
C ASN A 147 -10.50 2.05 -9.00
N TYR A 148 -11.43 2.66 -9.72
CA TYR A 148 -12.73 2.08 -10.06
C TYR A 148 -12.82 2.02 -11.58
N SER A 149 -13.17 0.86 -12.12
CA SER A 149 -13.22 0.63 -13.57
C SER A 149 -14.07 1.68 -14.30
N ASN A 150 -15.21 2.06 -13.73
CA ASN A 150 -16.12 3.08 -14.29
C ASN A 150 -15.51 4.50 -14.29
N LEU A 151 -14.79 4.91 -13.23
CA LEU A 151 -14.11 6.21 -13.16
C LEU A 151 -12.90 6.26 -14.11
N ASP A 152 -12.28 5.11 -14.32
CA ASP A 152 -11.22 4.89 -15.32
C ASP A 152 -11.79 4.68 -16.74
N ARG A 153 -13.08 5.01 -16.95
CA ARG A 153 -13.80 5.01 -18.24
C ARG A 153 -13.96 3.64 -18.91
N ILE A 154 -13.88 2.57 -18.13
CA ILE A 154 -14.28 1.23 -18.55
C ILE A 154 -15.76 1.07 -18.22
N GLU A 155 -16.60 1.35 -19.22
CA GLU A 155 -18.06 1.17 -19.12
C GLU A 155 -18.43 -0.23 -19.62
N ILE A 156 -19.09 -0.99 -18.74
CA ILE A 156 -19.51 -2.36 -19.02
C ILE A 156 -21.02 -2.41 -18.79
N ASP A 157 -21.82 -2.70 -19.81
CA ASP A 157 -23.28 -2.75 -19.62
C ASP A 157 -23.71 -3.95 -18.78
N TYR A 158 -23.09 -5.11 -19.01
CA TYR A 158 -23.28 -6.30 -18.19
C TYR A 158 -22.17 -7.32 -18.39
N LEU A 159 -22.02 -8.22 -17.43
CA LEU A 159 -21.22 -9.44 -17.53
C LEU A 159 -22.03 -10.66 -17.06
N GLN A 160 -21.74 -11.82 -17.65
CA GLN A 160 -22.28 -13.11 -17.25
C GLN A 160 -21.32 -14.22 -17.69
N GLY A 161 -21.27 -15.33 -16.96
CA GLY A 161 -20.37 -16.44 -17.26
C GLY A 161 -18.98 -16.22 -16.69
N GLU A 162 -17.99 -16.85 -17.32
CA GLU A 162 -16.59 -16.80 -16.92
C GLU A 162 -15.81 -15.77 -17.76
N GLY A 163 -14.85 -15.10 -17.13
CA GLY A 163 -13.95 -14.17 -17.82
C GLY A 163 -12.91 -13.59 -16.89
N SER A 164 -12.19 -12.59 -17.38
CA SER A 164 -11.22 -11.85 -16.58
C SER A 164 -11.25 -10.35 -16.91
N ILE A 165 -10.80 -9.55 -15.94
CA ILE A 165 -10.49 -8.13 -16.13
C ILE A 165 -9.11 -7.84 -15.55
N ASP A 166 -8.32 -7.07 -16.29
CA ASP A 166 -6.96 -6.73 -15.89
C ASP A 166 -6.88 -5.26 -15.48
N PHE A 167 -6.35 -5.03 -14.28
CA PHE A 167 -5.96 -3.71 -13.80
C PHE A 167 -4.45 -3.52 -14.00
N ILE A 168 -4.06 -2.55 -14.83
CA ILE A 168 -2.67 -2.41 -15.30
C ILE A 168 -2.07 -1.09 -14.82
N ILE A 169 -0.98 -1.17 -14.05
CA ILE A 169 -0.12 -0.03 -13.70
C ILE A 169 1.15 -0.11 -14.54
N LYS A 170 1.27 0.77 -15.54
CA LYS A 170 2.40 0.79 -16.49
C LYS A 170 3.76 1.01 -15.84
N LYS A 171 3.80 1.80 -14.77
CA LYS A 171 5.00 2.09 -14.00
C LYS A 171 4.64 2.23 -12.52
N LEU A 172 5.00 1.24 -11.72
CA LEU A 172 4.73 1.24 -10.29
C LEU A 172 5.87 1.94 -9.54
N ASN A 173 5.59 3.07 -8.89
CA ASN A 173 6.62 3.89 -8.25
C ASN A 173 6.34 4.09 -6.76
N LEU A 174 6.27 2.99 -6.02
CA LEU A 174 5.92 3.00 -4.60
C LEU A 174 7.14 2.78 -3.71
N LYS A 175 7.05 3.23 -2.46
CA LYS A 175 8.10 2.98 -1.46
C LYS A 175 8.39 1.48 -1.37
N PRO A 176 9.67 1.06 -1.29
CA PRO A 176 9.99 -0.32 -0.97
C PRO A 176 9.27 -0.78 0.30
N SER A 177 8.29 -1.67 0.14
CA SER A 177 7.44 -2.19 1.21
C SER A 177 6.59 -3.36 0.73
N LYS A 178 6.03 -4.13 1.66
CA LYS A 178 4.86 -4.98 1.43
C LYS A 178 3.61 -4.09 1.36
N TYR A 179 2.75 -4.37 0.39
CA TYR A 179 1.46 -3.71 0.19
C TYR A 179 0.35 -4.75 0.17
N TYR A 180 -0.80 -4.40 0.73
CA TYR A 180 -2.02 -5.19 0.66
C TYR A 180 -2.95 -4.65 -0.41
N CYS A 181 -3.68 -5.54 -1.07
CA CYS A 181 -4.63 -5.20 -2.10
C CYS A 181 -6.05 -5.59 -1.67
N HIS A 182 -6.98 -4.66 -1.81
CA HIS A 182 -8.42 -4.90 -1.73
C HIS A 182 -8.98 -4.97 -3.13
N ILE A 183 -9.90 -5.90 -3.33
CA ILE A 183 -10.67 -6.01 -4.56
C ILE A 183 -12.14 -6.04 -4.21
N THR A 184 -12.92 -5.19 -4.84
CA THR A 184 -14.38 -5.22 -4.72
C THR A 184 -15.04 -5.28 -6.08
N LEU A 185 -16.18 -5.95 -6.14
CA LEU A 185 -17.10 -5.93 -7.26
C LEU A 185 -18.43 -5.37 -6.80
N GLY A 186 -18.88 -4.30 -7.44
CA GLY A 186 -20.20 -3.70 -7.23
C GLY A 186 -21.04 -3.63 -8.50
N GLU A 187 -22.28 -3.18 -8.35
CA GLU A 187 -23.26 -3.07 -9.44
C GLU A 187 -23.86 -1.66 -9.49
N PHE A 188 -24.23 -1.16 -10.68
CA PHE A 188 -24.96 0.10 -10.90
C PHE A 188 -24.30 1.41 -10.42
N ASN A 189 -22.99 1.44 -10.18
CA ASN A 189 -22.28 2.57 -9.56
C ASN A 189 -22.83 2.94 -8.16
N ASP A 190 -23.56 2.04 -7.49
CA ASP A 190 -24.00 2.27 -6.11
C ASP A 190 -22.91 1.78 -5.15
N PRO A 191 -22.25 2.66 -4.37
CA PRO A 191 -21.22 2.26 -3.41
C PRO A 191 -21.74 1.33 -2.31
N ASN A 192 -23.06 1.23 -2.11
CA ASN A 192 -23.66 0.29 -1.16
C ASN A 192 -23.96 -1.08 -1.78
N ASN A 193 -23.92 -1.21 -3.10
CA ASN A 193 -24.22 -2.45 -3.80
C ASN A 193 -22.95 -3.23 -4.12
N VAL A 194 -22.22 -3.59 -3.06
CA VAL A 194 -21.02 -4.44 -3.14
C VAL A 194 -21.46 -5.90 -3.13
N LEU A 195 -21.21 -6.59 -4.24
CA LEU A 195 -21.56 -8.00 -4.44
C LEU A 195 -20.51 -8.93 -3.84
N GLU A 196 -19.23 -8.56 -3.96
CA GLU A 196 -18.12 -9.31 -3.41
C GLU A 196 -16.96 -8.38 -3.03
N TRP A 197 -16.32 -8.68 -1.90
CA TRP A 197 -15.25 -7.87 -1.34
C TRP A 197 -14.17 -8.75 -0.72
N HIS A 198 -12.96 -8.63 -1.24
CA HIS A 198 -11.75 -9.25 -0.72
C HIS A 198 -10.97 -8.17 0.02
N ASP A 199 -11.02 -8.16 1.35
CA ASP A 199 -10.34 -7.18 2.21
C ASP A 199 -8.93 -7.66 2.55
N LYS A 200 -7.90 -6.93 2.09
CA LYS A 200 -6.46 -7.24 2.31
C LYS A 200 -6.07 -8.70 2.08
N TYR A 201 -6.82 -9.39 1.24
CA TYR A 201 -6.64 -10.83 1.02
C TYR A 201 -5.41 -11.13 0.16
N TYR A 202 -4.89 -10.11 -0.54
CA TYR A 202 -3.79 -10.24 -1.47
C TYR A 202 -2.66 -9.28 -1.07
N SER A 203 -1.41 -9.65 -1.39
CA SER A 203 -0.26 -8.77 -1.16
C SER A 203 0.82 -8.95 -2.20
N PHE A 204 1.62 -7.91 -2.38
CA PHE A 204 2.84 -7.93 -3.19
C PHE A 204 3.91 -7.07 -2.51
N VAL A 205 5.17 -7.32 -2.86
CA VAL A 205 6.33 -6.60 -2.30
C VAL A 205 6.95 -5.71 -3.36
N VAL A 206 7.21 -4.45 -3.01
CA VAL A 206 8.03 -3.54 -3.83
C VAL A 206 9.47 -3.61 -3.33
N GLU A 207 10.41 -3.97 -4.20
CA GLU A 207 11.82 -4.09 -3.81
C GLU A 207 12.49 -2.75 -3.60
N SER A 208 13.52 -2.77 -2.74
CA SER A 208 14.43 -1.66 -2.58
C SER A 208 15.45 -1.67 -3.70
N ASP A 209 15.36 -0.70 -4.62
CA ASP A 209 16.51 -0.32 -5.43
C ASP A 209 17.46 0.57 -4.60
N HIS A 210 18.71 0.72 -5.04
CA HIS A 210 19.71 1.60 -4.41
C HIS A 210 19.29 3.09 -4.37
N ASN A 211 18.22 3.46 -5.06
CA ASN A 211 17.63 4.79 -5.04
C ASN A 211 16.67 4.95 -3.86
N TYR A 212 17.23 5.30 -2.69
CA TYR A 212 16.45 5.68 -1.53
C TYR A 212 15.71 7.01 -1.77
N PHE A 213 14.39 7.00 -1.61
CA PHE A 213 13.57 8.21 -1.57
C PHE A 213 12.73 8.25 -0.29
N TYR A 214 12.40 9.46 0.14
CA TYR A 214 11.52 9.69 1.28
C TYR A 214 10.10 9.96 0.76
N GLY A 215 9.14 9.11 1.14
CA GLY A 215 7.74 9.24 0.74
C GLY A 215 7.11 7.90 0.37
N LEU A 216 5.82 7.89 0.09
CA LEU A 216 5.09 6.69 -0.39
C LEU A 216 5.20 6.50 -1.91
N TYR A 217 5.48 7.58 -2.64
CA TYR A 217 5.53 7.62 -4.09
C TYR A 217 6.81 8.28 -4.58
N ASN A 218 7.45 7.70 -5.59
CA ASN A 218 8.62 8.27 -6.26
C ASN A 218 8.24 8.84 -7.63
N PRO A 219 8.26 10.17 -7.82
CA PRO A 219 8.00 10.76 -9.14
C PRO A 219 9.19 10.64 -10.11
N TYR A 220 10.34 10.10 -9.69
CA TYR A 220 11.61 10.11 -10.43
C TYR A 220 12.02 11.51 -10.89
N PRO A 221 12.36 12.42 -9.96
CA PRO A 221 12.74 13.78 -10.32
C PRO A 221 14.12 13.82 -11.00
N GLU A 222 14.28 14.73 -11.96
CA GLU A 222 15.55 15.05 -12.59
C GLU A 222 16.11 16.37 -12.05
N TRP A 223 17.40 16.39 -11.71
CA TRP A 223 18.10 17.60 -11.26
C TRP A 223 19.02 18.09 -12.37
N LYS A 224 18.77 19.31 -12.86
CA LYS A 224 19.63 19.95 -13.86
C LYS A 224 20.32 21.16 -13.23
N LEU A 225 21.65 21.10 -13.14
CA LEU A 225 22.47 22.26 -12.79
C LEU A 225 22.71 23.07 -14.06
N ASN A 226 22.25 24.32 -14.09
CA ASN A 226 22.64 25.27 -15.14
C ASN A 226 23.71 26.20 -14.54
N SER A 227 24.97 25.98 -14.95
CA SER A 227 26.11 26.85 -14.64
C SER A 227 26.40 27.80 -15.79
#